data_AF-A0A534QGU2-F1
#
_entry.id   AF-A0A534QGU2-F1
#
_cell.length_a   1.000
_cell.length_b   1.000
_cell.length_c   1.000
_cell.angle_alpha   90.00
_cell.angle_beta   90.00
_cell.angle_gamma   90.00
#
_symmetry.space_group_name_H-M   'P 1'
#
loop_
_entity.id
_entity.type
_entity.pdbx_description
1 polymer ?
#
loop_
_entity_poly.entity_id
_entity_poly.type
_entity_poly.pdbx_seq_one_letter_code
_entity_poly.pdbx_strand_id
1 'polypeptide(L)'
;SALETPLGWELLDFGESRAFAVADHQIAHVYVKRREDHHRVAEILRSMDGVERVLDDTGKAEFGLEHERAGDLVAVAERDAWFTYYYWLDDARAPDFARTVDIHRKPGYDPAELFFDPARPLVKLRAAWALARKALGFRYLMDVISLDPTIVRGTHGRLPDRAEEGPVAICSEARFSREKMAMTDVFSLALDLLDR
;
A
#
# COMPACT_ATOMS: atom_id res chain seq x y z
N SER A 1 14.06 -8.74 -9.54
CA SER A 1 15.49 -8.39 -9.67
C SER A 1 15.63 -6.88 -9.52
N ALA A 2 16.75 -6.41 -8.98
CA ALA A 2 17.05 -4.98 -8.93
C ALA A 2 18.09 -4.64 -10.02
N LEU A 3 17.85 -3.56 -10.75
CA LEU A 3 18.80 -2.94 -11.66
C LEU A 3 19.64 -1.93 -10.88
N GLU A 4 20.95 -2.05 -10.97
CA GLU A 4 21.84 -1.02 -10.44
C GLU A 4 22.00 0.11 -11.45
N THR A 5 21.80 1.34 -10.99
CA THR A 5 21.98 2.55 -11.79
C THR A 5 23.42 3.05 -11.72
N PRO A 6 23.87 3.89 -12.68
CA PRO A 6 25.19 4.55 -12.58
C PRO A 6 25.38 5.42 -11.34
N LEU A 7 24.29 5.75 -10.63
CA LEU A 7 24.30 6.51 -9.37
C LEU A 7 24.40 5.61 -8.14
N GLY A 8 24.49 4.28 -8.31
CA GLY A 8 24.54 3.29 -7.24
C GLY A 8 23.17 2.90 -6.67
N TRP A 9 22.07 3.43 -7.21
CA TRP A 9 20.73 3.08 -6.76
C TRP A 9 20.26 1.74 -7.30
N GLU A 10 19.46 1.03 -6.52
CA GLU A 10 18.68 -0.11 -6.97
C GLU A 10 17.33 0.38 -7.49
N LEU A 11 16.89 -0.14 -8.65
CA LEU A 11 15.54 0.03 -9.19
C LEU A 11 14.91 -1.35 -9.42
N LEU A 12 13.63 -1.51 -9.09
CA LEU A 12 12.92 -2.75 -9.34
C LEU A 12 12.75 -2.99 -10.85
N ASP A 13 13.22 -4.13 -11.32
CA ASP A 13 13.00 -4.61 -12.68
C ASP A 13 11.79 -5.55 -12.70
N PHE A 14 10.64 -5.00 -13.07
CA PHE A 14 9.41 -5.77 -13.20
C PHE A 14 9.50 -6.85 -14.29
N GLY A 15 10.21 -6.57 -15.38
CA GLY A 15 10.28 -7.45 -16.55
C GLY A 15 11.10 -8.71 -16.28
N GLU A 16 12.23 -8.56 -15.59
CA GLU A 16 13.11 -9.69 -15.24
C GLU A 16 12.74 -10.38 -13.92
N SER A 17 11.86 -9.79 -13.12
CA SER A 17 11.38 -10.41 -11.89
C SER A 17 10.58 -11.68 -12.15
N ARG A 18 10.91 -12.77 -11.44
CA ARG A 18 10.10 -14.01 -11.46
C ARG A 18 8.75 -13.79 -10.78
N ALA A 19 8.74 -13.00 -9.71
CA ALA A 19 7.56 -12.44 -9.10
C ALA A 19 7.91 -11.08 -8.48
N PHE A 20 6.92 -10.18 -8.38
CA PHE A 20 7.03 -8.91 -7.67
C PHE A 20 5.70 -8.54 -7.01
N ALA A 21 5.76 -7.71 -5.98
CA ALA A 21 4.59 -7.22 -5.28
C ALA A 21 4.40 -5.71 -5.55
N VAL A 22 3.15 -5.32 -5.76
CA VAL A 22 2.70 -3.93 -5.68
C VAL A 22 1.95 -3.83 -4.35
N ALA A 23 2.62 -3.22 -3.37
CA ALA A 23 2.11 -3.08 -2.01
C ALA A 23 1.31 -1.77 -1.86
N ASP A 24 0.15 -1.89 -1.23
CA ASP A 24 -0.67 -0.77 -0.78
C ASP A 24 -1.21 -1.08 0.62
N HIS A 25 -0.48 -0.60 1.63
CA HIS A 25 -0.80 -0.82 3.04
C HIS A 25 -0.94 -2.31 3.41
N GLN A 26 -2.13 -2.78 3.79
CA GLN A 26 -2.36 -4.15 4.26
C GLN A 26 -2.66 -5.14 3.13
N ILE A 27 -2.64 -4.67 1.88
CA ILE A 27 -2.88 -5.50 0.70
C ILE A 27 -1.68 -5.39 -0.23
N ALA A 28 -1.24 -6.52 -0.79
CA ALA A 28 -0.24 -6.52 -1.85
C ALA A 28 -0.71 -7.41 -3.00
N HIS A 29 -0.77 -6.83 -4.20
CA HIS A 29 -0.96 -7.60 -5.43
C HIS A 29 0.38 -8.17 -5.87
N VAL A 30 0.46 -9.50 -5.95
CA VAL A 30 1.67 -10.20 -6.34
C VAL A 30 1.51 -10.74 -7.74
N TYR A 31 2.40 -10.31 -8.62
CA TYR A 31 2.46 -10.72 -10.02
C TYR A 31 3.54 -11.78 -10.17
N VAL A 32 3.22 -12.88 -10.82
CA VAL A 32 4.10 -14.04 -11.00
C VAL A 32 4.25 -14.29 -12.49
N LYS A 33 5.48 -14.17 -13.00
CA LYS A 33 5.77 -14.22 -14.44
C LYS A 33 5.42 -15.55 -15.09
N ARG A 34 5.47 -16.65 -14.31
CA ARG A 34 5.27 -18.02 -14.82
C ARG A 34 4.31 -18.78 -13.93
N ARG A 35 3.33 -19.46 -14.54
CA ARG A 35 2.27 -20.18 -13.82
C ARG A 35 2.82 -21.26 -12.89
N GLU A 36 3.88 -21.94 -13.30
CA GLU A 36 4.53 -22.98 -12.50
C GLU A 36 5.14 -22.45 -11.18
N ASP A 37 5.46 -21.16 -11.11
CA ASP A 37 6.06 -20.53 -9.93
C ASP A 37 4.98 -20.11 -8.89
N HIS A 38 3.68 -20.14 -9.23
CA HIS A 38 2.59 -19.64 -8.35
C HIS A 38 2.57 -20.31 -6.98
N HIS A 39 2.61 -21.65 -6.95
CA HIS A 39 2.57 -22.41 -5.70
C HIS A 39 3.75 -22.06 -4.80
N ARG A 40 4.94 -21.97 -5.39
CA ARG A 40 6.17 -21.66 -4.65
C ARG A 40 6.16 -20.24 -4.10
N VAL A 41 5.69 -19.27 -4.87
CA VAL A 41 5.54 -17.88 -4.41
C VAL A 41 4.53 -17.80 -3.27
N ALA A 42 3.39 -18.49 -3.38
CA ALA A 42 2.38 -18.52 -2.33
C ALA A 42 2.92 -19.12 -1.01
N GLU A 43 3.71 -20.20 -1.08
CA GLU A 43 4.39 -20.77 0.10
C GLU A 43 5.33 -19.78 0.77
N ILE A 44 6.16 -19.08 -0.02
CA ILE A 44 7.10 -18.07 0.51
C ILE A 44 6.32 -16.99 1.25
N LEU A 45 5.29 -16.42 0.62
CA LEU A 45 4.45 -15.39 1.22
C LEU A 45 3.80 -15.85 2.52
N ARG A 46 3.23 -17.08 2.54
CA ARG A 46 2.61 -17.65 3.75
C ARG A 46 3.60 -17.92 4.88
N SER A 47 4.89 -18.00 4.58
CA SER A 47 5.94 -18.19 5.59
C SER A 47 6.50 -16.88 6.15
N MET A 48 6.10 -15.74 5.61
CA MET A 48 6.58 -14.43 6.07
C MET A 48 5.80 -13.98 7.30
N ASP A 49 6.53 -13.49 8.30
CA ASP A 49 5.94 -12.81 9.46
C ASP A 49 5.11 -11.60 9.00
N GLY A 50 3.91 -11.43 9.58
CA GLY A 50 3.02 -10.33 9.26
C GLY A 50 2.13 -10.56 8.03
N VAL A 51 2.21 -11.71 7.35
CA VAL A 51 1.25 -12.12 6.31
C VAL A 51 0.18 -13.03 6.92
N GLU A 52 -1.07 -12.56 6.93
CA GLU A 52 -2.19 -13.35 7.44
C GLU A 52 -2.71 -14.32 6.39
N ARG A 53 -2.87 -13.85 5.13
CA ARG A 53 -3.50 -14.63 4.07
C ARG A 53 -2.80 -14.40 2.74
N VAL A 54 -2.83 -15.44 1.91
CA VAL A 54 -2.44 -15.37 0.50
C VAL A 54 -3.57 -15.97 -0.32
N LEU A 55 -4.27 -15.10 -1.02
CA LEU A 55 -5.43 -15.40 -1.86
C LEU A 55 -4.93 -15.81 -3.25
N ASP A 56 -5.24 -17.05 -3.63
CA ASP A 56 -5.14 -17.54 -5.00
C ASP A 56 -6.45 -17.26 -5.77
N ASP A 57 -6.68 -17.91 -6.91
CA ASP A 57 -7.89 -17.69 -7.71
C ASP A 57 -9.18 -17.96 -6.93
N THR A 58 -9.21 -19.00 -6.09
CA THR A 58 -10.41 -19.33 -5.29
C THR A 58 -10.59 -18.30 -4.18
N GLY A 59 -9.51 -17.94 -3.48
CA GLY A 59 -9.55 -16.90 -2.45
C GLY A 59 -9.94 -15.53 -3.03
N LYS A 60 -9.42 -15.16 -4.19
CA LYS A 60 -9.80 -13.90 -4.86
C LYS A 60 -11.29 -13.88 -5.20
N ALA A 61 -11.85 -14.97 -5.71
CA ALA A 61 -13.28 -15.06 -5.99
C ALA A 61 -14.14 -14.90 -4.73
N GLU A 62 -13.78 -15.57 -3.63
CA GLU A 62 -14.50 -15.47 -2.35
C GLU A 62 -14.54 -14.03 -1.81
N PHE A 63 -13.46 -13.28 -1.99
CA PHE A 63 -13.32 -11.89 -1.53
C PHE A 63 -13.76 -10.85 -2.58
N GLY A 64 -14.30 -11.26 -3.72
CA GLY A 64 -14.73 -10.34 -4.79
C GLY A 64 -13.58 -9.62 -5.51
N LEU A 65 -12.38 -10.22 -5.50
CA LEU A 65 -11.15 -9.72 -6.13
C LEU A 65 -10.82 -10.46 -7.44
N GLU A 66 -11.70 -11.31 -7.95
CA GLU A 66 -11.55 -11.93 -9.27
C GLU A 66 -11.74 -10.87 -10.37
N HIS A 67 -10.64 -10.17 -10.68
CA HIS A 67 -10.61 -9.10 -11.67
C HIS A 67 -9.31 -9.16 -12.47
N GLU A 68 -9.35 -8.78 -13.75
CA GLU A 68 -8.18 -8.74 -14.66
C GLU A 68 -7.03 -7.82 -14.20
N ARG A 69 -7.29 -6.98 -13.18
CA ARG A 69 -6.32 -6.02 -12.61
C ARG A 69 -5.78 -6.48 -11.26
N ALA A 70 -6.31 -7.57 -10.72
CA ALA A 70 -5.74 -8.17 -9.54
C ALA A 70 -4.48 -8.94 -9.94
N GLY A 71 -3.45 -8.88 -9.09
CA GLY A 71 -2.29 -9.77 -9.20
C GLY A 71 -2.68 -11.25 -9.24
N ASP A 72 -1.73 -12.06 -9.71
CA ASP A 72 -1.86 -13.52 -9.74
C ASP A 72 -2.18 -14.09 -8.36
N LEU A 73 -1.59 -13.51 -7.32
CA LEU A 73 -1.92 -13.72 -5.91
C LEU A 73 -2.20 -12.37 -5.23
N VAL A 74 -2.96 -12.39 -4.14
CA VAL A 74 -3.14 -11.22 -3.27
C VAL A 74 -2.73 -11.59 -1.84
N ALA A 75 -1.75 -10.89 -1.29
CA ALA A 75 -1.36 -11.04 0.10
C ALA A 75 -2.12 -10.03 0.97
N VAL A 76 -2.59 -10.50 2.13
CA VAL A 76 -3.26 -9.70 3.15
C VAL A 76 -2.40 -9.73 4.41
N ALA A 77 -2.05 -8.56 4.93
CA ALA A 77 -1.26 -8.43 6.14
C ALA A 77 -2.08 -8.78 7.40
N GLU A 78 -1.38 -9.18 8.45
CA GLU A 78 -1.94 -9.27 9.80
C GLU A 78 -2.48 -7.91 10.28
N ARG A 79 -3.31 -7.93 11.32
CA ARG A 79 -3.99 -6.76 11.90
C ARG A 79 -3.05 -5.58 12.16
N ASP A 80 -1.89 -5.85 12.75
CA ASP A 80 -0.91 -4.85 13.19
C ASP A 80 0.33 -4.78 12.26
N ALA A 81 0.20 -5.29 11.03
CA ALA A 81 1.25 -5.30 10.02
C ALA A 81 0.80 -4.59 8.73
N TRP A 82 1.79 -4.20 7.92
CA TRP A 82 1.57 -3.63 6.58
C TRP A 82 2.78 -3.90 5.68
N PHE A 83 2.57 -3.84 4.37
CA PHE A 83 3.60 -4.05 3.36
C PHE A 83 4.17 -2.72 2.87
N THR A 84 5.49 -2.58 2.92
CA THR A 84 6.19 -1.47 2.27
C THR A 84 6.42 -1.80 0.79
N TYR A 85 6.62 -0.78 -0.05
CA TYR A 85 7.07 -1.00 -1.44
C TYR A 85 8.60 -1.16 -1.56
N TYR A 86 9.33 -1.00 -0.44
CA TYR A 86 10.79 -0.91 -0.44
C TYR A 86 11.39 -2.23 -0.93
N TYR A 87 11.92 -2.21 -2.15
CA TYR A 87 12.47 -3.38 -2.84
C TYR A 87 14.00 -3.47 -2.73
N TRP A 88 14.66 -2.42 -2.24
CA TRP A 88 16.09 -2.43 -1.98
C TRP A 88 16.37 -3.07 -0.63
N LEU A 89 17.53 -3.72 -0.51
CA LEU A 89 17.95 -4.37 0.74
C LEU A 89 18.87 -3.49 1.58
N ASP A 90 19.42 -2.42 0.99
CA ASP A 90 20.29 -1.45 1.63
C ASP A 90 19.79 -0.04 1.34
N ASP A 91 19.43 0.69 2.40
CA ASP A 91 18.96 2.09 2.32
C ASP A 91 19.99 3.04 1.70
N ALA A 92 21.27 2.70 1.69
CA ALA A 92 22.30 3.46 0.97
C ALA A 92 22.13 3.38 -0.56
N ARG A 93 21.45 2.33 -1.05
CA ARG A 93 21.14 2.10 -2.47
C ARG A 93 19.70 2.49 -2.82
N ALA A 94 18.94 3.03 -1.87
CA ALA A 94 17.60 3.56 -2.14
C ALA A 94 17.67 4.71 -3.16
N PRO A 95 16.73 4.78 -4.12
CA PRO A 95 16.64 5.91 -5.05
C PRO A 95 16.39 7.24 -4.32
N ASP A 96 16.85 8.35 -4.92
CA ASP A 96 16.66 9.69 -4.35
C ASP A 96 15.19 10.06 -4.11
N PHE A 97 14.30 9.60 -4.99
CA PHE A 97 12.86 9.84 -4.90
C PHE A 97 12.21 9.13 -3.69
N ALA A 98 12.84 8.11 -3.12
CA ALA A 98 12.28 7.34 -2.00
C ALA A 98 12.01 8.24 -0.78
N ARG A 99 12.88 9.24 -0.55
CA ARG A 99 12.78 10.20 0.56
C ARG A 99 11.97 11.46 0.22
N THR A 100 11.21 11.41 -0.87
CA THR A 100 10.39 12.52 -1.38
C THR A 100 8.95 12.07 -1.63
N VAL A 101 8.05 13.02 -1.86
CA VAL A 101 6.72 12.75 -2.39
C VAL A 101 6.83 12.66 -3.92
N ASP A 102 6.86 11.45 -4.48
CA ASP A 102 6.98 11.22 -5.93
C ASP A 102 6.10 10.05 -6.38
N ILE A 103 4.81 10.35 -6.58
CA ILE A 103 3.77 9.39 -6.97
C ILE A 103 3.99 8.76 -8.35
N HIS A 104 4.90 9.31 -9.17
CA HIS A 104 5.13 8.82 -10.53
C HIS A 104 6.24 7.77 -10.60
N ARG A 105 7.17 7.80 -9.64
CA ARG A 105 8.31 6.87 -9.59
C ARG A 105 8.15 5.78 -8.55
N LYS A 106 7.40 6.03 -7.48
CA LYS A 106 7.13 5.01 -6.46
C LYS A 106 6.09 4.02 -6.98
N PRO A 107 6.39 2.71 -7.01
CA PRO A 107 5.47 1.69 -7.54
C PRO A 107 4.36 1.29 -6.54
N GLY A 108 3.98 2.20 -5.64
CA GLY A 108 3.01 1.97 -4.57
C GLY A 108 2.84 3.23 -3.72
N TYR A 109 1.85 3.23 -2.84
CA TYR A 109 1.67 4.30 -1.86
C TYR A 109 2.63 4.13 -0.69
N ASP A 110 3.22 5.23 -0.22
CA ASP A 110 4.17 5.26 0.88
C ASP A 110 3.64 6.13 2.02
N PRO A 111 3.05 5.52 3.08
CA PRO A 111 2.49 6.29 4.19
C PRO A 111 3.55 7.08 4.96
N ALA A 112 4.84 6.73 4.83
CA ALA A 112 5.94 7.48 5.43
C ALA A 112 6.01 8.92 4.88
N GLU A 113 5.46 9.18 3.69
CA GLU A 113 5.40 10.51 3.07
C GLU A 113 4.65 11.56 3.90
N LEU A 114 3.76 11.11 4.79
CA LEU A 114 3.01 11.99 5.69
C LEU A 114 3.87 12.54 6.84
N PHE A 115 5.11 12.06 6.99
CA PHE A 115 5.96 12.36 8.12
C PHE A 115 7.30 12.95 7.69
N PHE A 116 7.79 13.90 8.47
CA PHE A 116 9.20 14.29 8.41
C PHE A 116 10.07 13.21 9.03
N ASP A 117 11.24 12.97 8.46
CA ASP A 117 12.25 12.05 8.98
C ASP A 117 12.66 12.46 10.42
N PRO A 118 12.26 11.69 11.45
CA PRO A 118 12.55 12.04 12.84
C PRO A 118 14.03 11.90 13.19
N ALA A 119 14.81 11.14 12.40
CA ALA A 119 16.25 11.00 12.59
C ALA A 119 17.04 12.22 12.09
N ARG A 120 16.38 13.19 11.46
CA ARG A 120 17.00 14.42 10.92
C ARG A 120 16.57 15.66 11.73
N PRO A 121 17.37 16.14 12.71
CA PRO A 121 16.99 17.25 13.60
C PRO A 121 16.62 18.56 12.90
N LEU A 122 17.20 18.82 11.71
CA LEU A 122 16.98 20.04 10.93
C LEU A 122 16.10 19.81 9.69
N VAL A 123 15.31 18.74 9.67
CA VAL A 123 14.48 18.37 8.50
C VAL A 123 13.55 19.49 8.04
N LYS A 124 12.97 20.26 8.98
CA LYS A 124 12.12 21.43 8.65
C LYS A 124 12.92 22.57 8.02
N LEU A 125 14.16 22.80 8.46
CA LEU A 125 15.04 23.80 7.85
C LEU A 125 15.46 23.37 6.44
N ARG A 126 15.74 22.07 6.23
CA ARG A 126 16.00 21.50 4.91
C ARG A 126 14.80 21.68 3.97
N ALA A 127 13.58 21.49 4.49
CA ALA A 127 12.35 21.75 3.74
C ALA A 127 12.23 23.23 3.34
N ALA A 128 12.43 24.14 4.29
CA ALA A 128 12.40 25.58 4.03
C ALA A 128 13.46 26.00 2.98
N TRP A 129 14.65 25.42 3.04
CA TRP A 129 15.71 25.64 2.04
C TRP A 129 15.33 25.11 0.65
N ALA A 130 14.73 23.92 0.57
CA ALA A 130 14.24 23.37 -0.69
C ALA A 130 13.15 24.28 -1.31
N LEU A 131 12.25 24.84 -0.49
CA LEU A 131 11.26 25.82 -0.95
C LEU A 131 11.89 27.13 -1.42
N ALA A 132 12.92 27.64 -0.73
CA ALA A 132 13.65 28.83 -1.16
C ALA A 132 14.32 28.62 -2.54
N ARG A 133 14.96 27.46 -2.75
CA ARG A 133 15.53 27.08 -4.05
C ARG A 133 14.46 26.99 -5.14
N LYS A 134 13.31 26.39 -4.83
CA LYS A 134 12.15 26.35 -5.73
C LYS A 134 11.69 27.75 -6.12
N ALA A 135 11.54 28.65 -5.16
CA ALA A 135 11.11 30.04 -5.40
C ALA A 135 12.10 30.82 -6.26
N LEU A 136 13.40 30.54 -6.14
CA LEU A 136 14.46 31.14 -6.96
C LEU A 136 14.62 30.48 -8.35
N GLY A 137 13.79 29.50 -8.71
CA GLY A 137 13.85 28.81 -10.00
C GLY A 137 14.98 27.78 -10.13
N PHE A 138 15.64 27.42 -9.03
CA PHE A 138 16.66 26.37 -9.04
C PHE A 138 16.04 24.98 -8.98
N ARG A 139 16.72 24.00 -9.57
CA ARG A 139 16.44 22.58 -9.31
C ARG A 139 16.56 22.31 -7.82
N TYR A 140 15.61 21.57 -7.26
CA TYR A 140 15.56 21.21 -5.84
C TYR A 140 15.05 19.78 -5.68
N LEU A 141 15.30 19.21 -4.50
CA LEU A 141 14.73 17.92 -4.07
C LEU A 141 14.21 18.10 -2.65
N MET A 142 12.97 17.70 -2.40
CA MET A 142 12.35 17.74 -1.06
C MET A 142 12.62 16.42 -0.33
N ASP A 143 13.91 16.13 -0.08
CA ASP A 143 14.37 14.91 0.60
C ASP A 143 14.26 15.10 2.12
N VAL A 144 13.07 14.78 2.64
CA VAL A 144 12.68 15.02 4.03
C VAL A 144 11.92 13.86 4.66
N ILE A 145 11.65 12.79 3.90
CA ILE A 145 10.88 11.62 4.34
C ILE A 145 11.84 10.51 4.81
N SER A 146 11.41 9.78 5.84
CA SER A 146 12.14 8.64 6.38
C SER A 146 12.06 7.42 5.46
N LEU A 147 13.06 6.55 5.50
CA LEU A 147 12.96 5.18 4.96
C LEU A 147 12.67 4.15 6.05
N ASP A 148 12.53 4.58 7.30
CA ASP A 148 12.11 3.72 8.40
C ASP A 148 10.58 3.53 8.36
N PRO A 149 10.07 2.33 8.03
CA PRO A 149 8.63 2.09 7.94
C PRO A 149 7.95 2.07 9.31
N THR A 150 8.70 1.94 10.42
CA THR A 150 8.11 1.83 11.77
C THR A 150 7.50 3.13 12.28
N ILE A 151 7.74 4.26 11.59
CA ILE A 151 7.10 5.54 11.91
C ILE A 151 5.59 5.52 11.60
N VAL A 152 5.18 4.65 10.68
CA VAL A 152 3.78 4.46 10.30
C VAL A 152 3.13 3.54 11.32
N ARG A 153 2.25 4.11 12.16
CA ARG A 153 1.55 3.39 13.25
C ARG A 153 0.09 3.06 12.97
N GLY A 154 -0.38 3.35 11.75
CA GLY A 154 -1.75 3.10 11.32
C GLY A 154 -1.78 2.76 9.84
N THR A 155 -2.65 1.84 9.46
CA THR A 155 -2.72 1.28 8.11
C THR A 155 -4.15 0.82 7.80
N HIS A 156 -4.42 0.41 6.57
CA HIS A 156 -5.75 -0.01 6.13
C HIS A 156 -5.69 -1.00 4.95
N GLY A 157 -6.83 -1.60 4.61
CA GLY A 157 -6.99 -2.44 3.43
C GLY A 157 -7.55 -3.83 3.73
N ARG A 158 -7.37 -4.33 4.96
CA ARG A 158 -8.01 -5.57 5.40
C ARG A 158 -9.41 -5.33 5.96
N LEU A 159 -10.24 -6.37 5.93
CA LEU A 159 -11.54 -6.37 6.61
C LEU A 159 -11.35 -6.47 8.14
N PRO A 160 -12.27 -5.91 8.94
CA PRO A 160 -12.26 -6.11 10.39
C PRO A 160 -12.49 -7.59 10.74
N ASP A 161 -11.87 -8.09 11.81
CA ASP A 161 -12.02 -9.50 12.22
C ASP A 161 -13.44 -9.79 12.73
N ARG A 162 -14.12 -8.76 13.24
CA ARG A 162 -15.47 -8.86 13.79
C ARG A 162 -16.36 -7.79 13.18
N ALA A 163 -17.62 -8.15 12.93
CA ALA A 163 -18.59 -7.24 12.33
C ALA A 163 -18.80 -5.97 13.17
N GLU A 164 -18.67 -6.06 14.51
CA GLU A 164 -18.86 -4.93 15.41
C GLU A 164 -17.69 -3.93 15.38
N GLU A 165 -16.56 -4.28 14.77
CA GLU A 165 -15.44 -3.37 14.49
C GLU A 165 -15.56 -2.71 13.11
N GLY A 166 -16.59 -3.05 12.35
CA GLY A 166 -16.89 -2.50 11.04
C GLY A 166 -17.67 -1.19 11.07
N PRO A 167 -17.92 -0.59 9.89
CA PRO A 167 -18.73 0.61 9.78
C PRO A 167 -20.19 0.33 10.19
N VAL A 168 -20.83 1.34 10.80
CA VAL A 168 -22.24 1.30 11.19
C VAL A 168 -23.06 2.31 10.39
N ALA A 169 -24.24 1.88 9.92
CA ALA A 169 -25.22 2.76 9.31
C ALA A 169 -26.25 3.18 10.37
N ILE A 170 -26.42 4.49 10.59
CA ILE A 170 -27.37 5.04 11.56
C ILE A 170 -28.47 5.78 10.80
N CYS A 171 -29.71 5.41 11.04
CA CYS A 171 -30.89 6.02 10.44
C CYS A 171 -31.93 6.35 11.51
N SER A 172 -32.67 7.45 11.33
CA SER A 172 -33.77 7.84 12.22
C SER A 172 -35.04 7.02 12.02
N GLU A 173 -35.15 6.27 10.92
CA GLU A 173 -36.32 5.47 10.57
C GLU A 173 -36.03 3.98 10.70
N ALA A 174 -36.61 3.35 11.73
CA ALA A 174 -36.39 1.94 12.04
C ALA A 174 -36.78 0.96 10.91
N ARG A 175 -37.68 1.36 9.99
CA ARG A 175 -38.10 0.52 8.86
C ARG A 175 -36.97 0.21 7.88
N PHE A 176 -35.90 0.99 7.88
CA PHE A 176 -34.71 0.76 7.04
C PHE A 176 -33.58 0.04 7.78
N SER A 177 -33.83 -0.41 9.02
CA SER A 177 -32.85 -1.17 9.79
C SER A 177 -32.50 -2.49 9.09
N ARG A 178 -31.20 -2.81 9.04
CA ARG A 178 -30.67 -4.06 8.49
C ARG A 178 -29.67 -4.64 9.48
N GLU A 179 -29.69 -5.97 9.65
CA GLU A 179 -28.68 -6.67 10.48
C GLU A 179 -27.28 -6.56 9.86
N LYS A 180 -27.21 -6.66 8.52
CA LYS A 180 -26.00 -6.48 7.73
C LYS A 180 -26.29 -5.61 6.52
N MET A 181 -25.30 -4.82 6.13
CA MET A 181 -25.37 -3.95 4.97
C MET A 181 -24.01 -3.95 4.29
N ALA A 182 -23.98 -4.29 3.00
CA ALA A 182 -22.77 -4.12 2.22
C ALA A 182 -22.54 -2.64 1.94
N MET A 183 -21.28 -2.22 1.79
CA MET A 183 -20.97 -0.83 1.39
C MET A 183 -21.61 -0.45 0.05
N THR A 184 -21.83 -1.42 -0.84
CA THR A 184 -22.53 -1.24 -2.12
C THR A 184 -24.02 -0.93 -1.96
N ASP A 185 -24.62 -1.23 -0.81
CA ASP A 185 -26.05 -0.99 -0.56
C ASP A 185 -26.34 0.46 -0.18
N VAL A 186 -25.31 1.24 0.16
CA VAL A 186 -25.46 2.63 0.65
C VAL A 186 -26.19 3.50 -0.36
N PHE A 187 -25.93 3.32 -1.66
CA PHE A 187 -26.61 4.06 -2.71
C PHE A 187 -28.12 3.77 -2.74
N SER A 188 -28.50 2.49 -2.75
CA SER A 188 -29.92 2.09 -2.74
C SER A 188 -30.63 2.55 -1.47
N LEU A 189 -29.97 2.44 -0.31
CA LEU A 189 -30.51 2.97 0.95
C LEU A 189 -30.76 4.47 0.87
N ALA A 190 -29.83 5.23 0.27
CA ALA A 190 -29.99 6.68 0.11
C ALA A 190 -31.20 7.02 -0.78
N LEU A 191 -31.43 6.26 -1.86
CA LEU A 191 -32.61 6.44 -2.71
C LEU A 191 -33.92 6.13 -1.95
N ASP A 192 -33.96 4.99 -1.25
CA ASP A 192 -35.13 4.59 -0.45
C ASP A 192 -35.51 5.63 0.62
N LEU A 193 -34.52 6.35 1.16
CA LEU A 193 -34.71 7.43 2.13
C LEU A 193 -35.19 8.76 1.51
N LEU A 194 -34.91 8.98 0.23
CA LEU A 194 -35.33 10.18 -0.51
C LEU A 194 -36.73 10.04 -1.10
N ASP A 195 -37.11 8.84 -1.52
CA ASP A 195 -38.42 8.51 -2.11
C ASP A 195 -39.56 8.45 -1.07
N ARG A 196 -39.43 9.21 0.02
CA ARG A 196 -40.46 9.39 1.06
C ARG A 196 -41.73 10.04 0.51
#